data_AF-A0A445CRZ7-F1
#
_entry.id   AF-A0A445CRZ7-F1
#
_cell.length_a   1.000
_cell.length_b   1.000
_cell.length_c   1.000
_cell.angle_alpha   90.00
_cell.angle_beta   90.00
_cell.angle_gamma   90.00
#
_symmetry.space_group_name_H-M   'P 1'
#
loop_
_entity.id
_entity.type
_entity.pdbx_description
1 polymer ?
#
loop_
_entity_poly.entity_id
_entity_poly.type
_entity_poly.pdbx_seq_one_letter_code
_entity_poly.pdbx_strand_id
1 'polypeptide(L)'
;MHEITRILSSTTKAQNFYKLVLLPRVRDYISKNQKLHYLLFRSLARASLVPQAFFDGIVFPLCEEAVYVGSILEGVFVPPPVSSFALLKLASMKYFGTIRYFMKILLEKEPNLPDPNPDPAVNALMDHFLRFLTKTRQLPVLWHRSLLVFVHSYKTQDKDRLMVVLQKHEPLSAGSLMGLFP
;
A
#
# COMPACT_ATOMS: atom_id res chain seq x y z
N MET A 1 -2.94 -25.49 5.15
CA MET A 1 -3.16 -24.03 5.00
C MET A 1 -3.47 -23.65 3.55
N HIS A 2 -2.56 -23.83 2.59
CA HIS A 2 -2.81 -23.49 1.17
C HIS A 2 -4.13 -24.05 0.61
N GLU A 3 -4.38 -25.33 0.82
CA GLU A 3 -5.58 -25.99 0.29
C GLU A 3 -6.88 -25.48 0.92
N ILE A 4 -6.83 -25.18 2.23
CA ILE A 4 -7.95 -24.60 2.96
C ILE A 4 -8.23 -23.18 2.47
N THR A 5 -7.18 -22.38 2.25
CA THR A 5 -7.32 -21.03 1.67
C THR A 5 -7.93 -21.10 0.28
N ARG A 6 -7.57 -22.09 -0.55
CA ARG A 6 -8.12 -22.29 -1.89
C ARG A 6 -9.63 -22.54 -1.87
N ILE A 7 -10.12 -23.32 -0.92
CA ILE A 7 -11.54 -23.70 -0.81
C ILE A 7 -12.34 -22.57 -0.16
N LEU A 8 -11.81 -21.93 0.88
CA LEU A 8 -12.55 -20.92 1.65
C LEU A 8 -12.50 -19.52 1.04
N SER A 9 -11.52 -19.22 0.17
CA SER A 9 -11.46 -17.94 -0.55
C SER A 9 -12.70 -17.71 -1.41
N SER A 10 -13.28 -18.74 -2.01
CA SER A 10 -14.48 -18.60 -2.87
C SER A 10 -15.79 -18.46 -2.10
N THR A 11 -15.76 -18.36 -0.77
CA THR A 11 -16.95 -18.26 0.07
C THR A 11 -17.17 -16.83 0.54
N THR A 12 -18.41 -16.47 0.88
CA THR A 12 -18.74 -15.18 1.53
C THR A 12 -18.06 -15.00 2.89
N LYS A 13 -17.48 -16.07 3.45
CA LYS A 13 -16.76 -16.08 4.72
C LYS A 13 -15.24 -15.87 4.58
N ALA A 14 -14.75 -15.60 3.37
CA ALA A 14 -13.32 -15.45 3.08
C ALA A 14 -12.63 -14.41 3.98
N GLN A 15 -13.25 -13.24 4.16
CA GLN A 15 -12.70 -12.17 5.01
C GLN A 15 -12.52 -12.63 6.46
N ASN A 16 -13.53 -13.29 7.04
CA ASN A 16 -13.46 -13.81 8.41
C ASN A 16 -12.40 -14.91 8.53
N PHE A 17 -12.30 -15.80 7.54
CA PHE A 17 -11.25 -16.82 7.50
C PHE A 17 -9.86 -16.19 7.44
N TYR A 18 -9.67 -15.15 6.63
CA TYR A 18 -8.40 -14.43 6.53
C TYR A 18 -8.02 -13.79 7.87
N LYS A 19 -8.96 -13.08 8.50
CA LYS A 19 -8.73 -12.37 9.75
C LYS A 19 -8.52 -13.29 10.96
N LEU A 20 -9.29 -14.37 11.07
CA LEU A 20 -9.32 -15.24 12.26
C LEU A 20 -8.39 -16.45 12.17
N VAL A 21 -7.97 -16.86 10.97
CA VAL A 21 -7.19 -18.09 10.78
C VAL A 21 -5.87 -17.82 10.06
N LEU A 22 -5.92 -17.20 8.87
CA LEU A 22 -4.72 -17.03 8.05
C LEU A 22 -3.76 -16.00 8.65
N LEU A 23 -4.28 -14.83 9.04
CA LEU A 23 -3.50 -13.73 9.59
C LEU A 23 -2.79 -14.09 10.91
N PRO A 24 -3.44 -14.69 11.93
CA PRO A 24 -2.74 -15.14 13.13
C PRO A 24 -1.61 -16.12 12.81
N ARG A 25 -1.82 -17.04 11.86
CA ARG A 25 -0.80 -18.00 11.46
C ARG A 25 0.40 -17.33 10.79
N VAL A 26 0.15 -16.32 9.96
CA VAL A 26 1.22 -15.51 9.33
C VAL A 26 2.01 -14.74 10.38
N ARG A 27 1.32 -14.09 11.34
CA ARG A 27 1.94 -13.37 12.46
C ARG A 27 2.84 -14.27 13.30
N ASP A 28 2.32 -15.43 13.72
CA ASP A 28 3.07 -16.42 14.51
C ASP A 28 4.31 -16.93 13.79
N TYR A 29 4.25 -17.03 12.46
CA TYR A 29 5.38 -17.52 11.69
C TYR A 29 6.47 -16.45 11.54
N ILE A 30 6.06 -15.20 11.27
CA ILE A 30 6.98 -14.07 11.09
C ILE A 30 7.70 -13.77 12.40
N SER A 31 6.98 -13.77 13.53
CA SER A 31 7.56 -13.51 14.85
C SER A 31 8.64 -14.53 15.21
N LYS A 32 8.48 -15.79 14.80
CA LYS A 32 9.41 -16.88 15.08
C LYS A 32 10.58 -16.99 14.11
N ASN A 33 10.34 -16.79 12.81
CA ASN A 33 11.29 -17.19 11.76
C ASN A 33 11.87 -16.01 10.95
N GLN A 34 11.39 -14.77 11.15
CA GLN A 34 11.77 -13.54 10.43
C GLN A 34 11.52 -13.55 8.91
N LYS A 35 11.39 -14.72 8.28
CA LYS A 35 11.06 -14.94 6.87
C LYS A 35 9.75 -15.72 6.77
N LEU A 36 8.97 -15.48 5.73
CA LEU A 36 7.72 -16.19 5.52
C LEU A 36 7.94 -17.55 4.85
N HIS A 37 7.30 -18.60 5.36
CA HIS A 37 7.33 -19.92 4.73
C HIS A 37 6.74 -19.89 3.32
N TYR A 38 7.32 -20.64 2.38
CA TYR A 38 6.82 -20.73 1.00
C TYR A 38 5.33 -21.11 0.91
N LEU A 39 4.85 -22.08 1.71
CA LEU A 39 3.42 -22.46 1.70
C LEU A 39 2.50 -21.34 2.24
N LEU A 40 2.98 -20.53 3.19
CA LEU A 40 2.21 -19.38 3.68
C LEU A 40 2.21 -18.25 2.65
N PHE A 41 3.32 -18.03 1.96
CA PHE A 41 3.38 -17.11 0.83
C PHE A 41 2.39 -17.51 -0.28
N ARG A 42 2.35 -18.79 -0.65
CA ARG A 42 1.34 -19.31 -1.60
C ARG A 42 -0.09 -19.16 -1.09
N SER A 43 -0.33 -19.39 0.19
CA SER A 43 -1.65 -19.14 0.80
C SER A 43 -2.07 -17.68 0.63
N LEU A 44 -1.16 -16.72 0.85
CA LEU A 44 -1.45 -15.30 0.70
C LEU A 44 -1.68 -14.93 -0.77
N ALA A 45 -0.87 -15.45 -1.69
CA ALA A 45 -1.07 -15.27 -3.13
C ALA A 45 -2.41 -15.88 -3.61
N ARG A 46 -2.90 -16.93 -2.97
CA ARG A 46 -4.25 -17.45 -3.24
C ARG A 46 -5.33 -16.55 -2.65
N ALA A 47 -5.13 -16.08 -1.42
CA ALA A 47 -6.06 -15.19 -0.73
C ALA A 47 -6.29 -13.88 -1.51
N SER A 48 -5.24 -13.37 -2.15
CA SER A 48 -5.28 -12.15 -2.94
C SER A 48 -6.13 -12.24 -4.22
N LEU A 49 -6.55 -13.44 -4.64
CA LEU A 49 -7.54 -13.61 -5.72
C LEU A 49 -8.94 -13.11 -5.34
N VAL A 50 -9.16 -12.79 -4.06
CA VAL A 50 -10.37 -12.12 -3.55
C VAL A 50 -9.94 -10.80 -2.93
N PRO A 51 -9.68 -9.76 -3.74
CA PRO A 51 -8.93 -8.58 -3.33
C PRO A 51 -9.58 -7.85 -2.15
N GLN A 52 -10.88 -7.62 -2.17
CA GLN A 52 -11.59 -6.93 -1.09
C GLN A 52 -11.37 -7.62 0.27
N ALA A 53 -11.67 -8.92 0.33
CA ALA A 53 -11.48 -9.72 1.54
C ALA A 53 -10.01 -9.76 1.98
N PHE A 54 -9.08 -9.80 1.03
CA PHE A 54 -7.64 -9.81 1.30
C PHE A 54 -7.16 -8.50 1.95
N PHE A 55 -7.61 -7.34 1.44
CA PHE A 55 -7.27 -6.05 2.04
C PHE A 55 -7.86 -5.92 3.45
N ASP A 56 -9.16 -6.21 3.60
CA ASP A 56 -9.86 -6.08 4.89
C ASP A 56 -9.40 -7.10 5.94
N GLY A 57 -9.05 -8.31 5.50
CA GLY A 57 -8.70 -9.43 6.38
C GLY A 57 -7.20 -9.58 6.67
N ILE A 58 -6.32 -9.07 5.80
CA ILE A 58 -4.86 -9.23 5.91
C ILE A 58 -4.13 -7.88 5.88
N VAL A 59 -4.26 -7.09 4.81
CA VAL A 59 -3.39 -5.91 4.57
C VAL A 59 -3.63 -4.81 5.61
N PHE A 60 -4.89 -4.39 5.80
CA PHE A 60 -5.19 -3.33 6.77
C PHE A 60 -4.84 -3.73 8.21
N PRO A 61 -5.17 -4.94 8.70
CA PRO A 61 -4.70 -5.37 10.01
C PRO A 61 -3.17 -5.36 10.18
N LEU A 62 -2.41 -5.73 9.15
CA LEU A 62 -0.94 -5.67 9.20
C LEU A 62 -0.42 -4.23 9.23
N CYS A 63 -1.09 -3.31 8.54
CA CYS A 63 -0.77 -1.88 8.57
C CYS A 63 -0.99 -1.26 9.95
N GLU A 64 -2.07 -1.62 10.64
CA GLU A 64 -2.41 -1.12 11.98
C GLU A 64 -1.37 -1.54 13.02
N GLU A 65 -0.80 -2.74 12.88
CA GLU A 65 0.22 -3.27 13.77
C GLU A 65 1.66 -2.92 13.35
N ALA A 66 1.82 -2.17 12.25
CA ALA A 66 3.12 -1.85 11.66
C ALA A 66 4.01 -3.09 11.37
N VAL A 67 3.39 -4.24 11.11
CA VAL A 67 4.10 -5.49 10.79
C VAL A 67 4.42 -5.50 9.30
N TYR A 68 5.71 -5.45 8.96
CA TYR A 68 6.14 -5.56 7.57
C TYR A 68 6.11 -7.01 7.10
N VAL A 69 5.38 -7.27 6.03
CA VAL A 69 5.31 -8.60 5.42
C VAL A 69 5.65 -8.55 3.95
N GLY A 70 6.94 -8.35 3.65
CA GLY A 70 7.58 -8.54 2.34
C GLY A 70 6.80 -8.12 1.08
N SER A 71 7.20 -8.69 -0.05
CA SER A 71 6.66 -8.44 -1.39
C SER A 71 5.30 -9.09 -1.68
N ILE A 72 4.38 -9.15 -0.70
CA ILE A 72 3.11 -9.84 -0.93
C ILE A 72 2.28 -9.16 -2.03
N LEU A 73 2.29 -7.82 -2.10
CA LEU A 73 1.51 -7.09 -3.10
C LEU A 73 2.21 -6.94 -4.46
N GLU A 74 3.51 -7.18 -4.55
CA GLU A 74 4.26 -6.90 -5.80
C GLU A 74 3.73 -7.75 -6.97
N GLY A 75 3.47 -9.04 -6.72
CA GLY A 75 2.92 -9.98 -7.72
C GLY A 75 1.40 -10.09 -7.79
N VAL A 76 0.65 -9.29 -7.01
CA VAL A 76 -0.82 -9.40 -6.92
C VAL A 76 -1.48 -8.43 -7.89
N PHE A 77 -2.45 -8.94 -8.65
CA PHE A 77 -3.39 -8.08 -9.38
C PHE A 77 -4.44 -7.52 -8.42
N VAL A 78 -4.59 -6.19 -8.43
CA VAL A 78 -5.59 -5.49 -7.61
C VAL A 78 -6.53 -4.75 -8.57
N PRO A 79 -7.84 -5.03 -8.55
CA PRO A 79 -8.80 -4.31 -9.37
C PRO A 79 -8.85 -2.81 -9.00
N PRO A 80 -9.02 -1.89 -9.96
CA PRO A 80 -8.98 -0.45 -9.70
C PRO A 80 -9.93 0.05 -8.59
N PRO A 81 -11.19 -0.42 -8.47
CA PRO A 81 -12.07 0.03 -7.38
C PRO A 81 -11.56 -0.36 -5.99
N VAL A 82 -10.95 -1.55 -5.87
CA VAL A 82 -10.37 -2.04 -4.63
C VAL A 82 -9.08 -1.29 -4.32
N SER A 83 -8.28 -1.00 -5.36
CA SER A 83 -7.05 -0.19 -5.27
C SER A 83 -7.34 1.22 -4.76
N SER A 84 -8.32 1.91 -5.35
CA SER A 84 -8.78 3.24 -4.91
C SER A 84 -9.28 3.21 -3.47
N PHE A 85 -10.15 2.27 -3.10
CA PHE A 85 -10.60 2.10 -1.71
C PHE A 85 -9.43 1.85 -0.74
N ALA A 86 -8.46 1.02 -1.13
CA ALA A 86 -7.29 0.74 -0.31
C ALA A 86 -6.40 1.96 -0.13
N LEU A 87 -6.16 2.75 -1.18
CA LEU A 87 -5.41 4.00 -1.11
C LEU A 87 -6.10 5.01 -0.19
N LEU A 88 -7.42 5.20 -0.32
CA LEU A 88 -8.23 6.04 0.57
C LEU A 88 -8.06 5.63 2.04
N LYS A 89 -8.17 4.33 2.32
CA LYS A 89 -8.07 3.80 3.69
C LYS A 89 -6.65 3.99 4.24
N LEU A 90 -5.62 3.64 3.47
CA LEU A 90 -4.21 3.77 3.86
C LEU A 90 -3.80 5.23 4.08
N ALA A 91 -4.28 6.15 3.25
CA ALA A 91 -4.02 7.59 3.39
C ALA A 91 -4.61 8.19 4.67
N SER A 92 -5.68 7.57 5.18
CA SER A 92 -6.38 7.96 6.41
C SER A 92 -5.79 7.34 7.69
N MET A 93 -4.98 6.29 7.56
CA MET A 93 -4.37 5.58 8.71
C MET A 93 -3.20 6.36 9.33
N LYS A 94 -2.86 6.02 10.59
CA LYS A 94 -1.68 6.55 11.28
C LYS A 94 -0.42 6.15 10.51
N TYR A 95 0.41 7.12 10.15
CA TYR A 95 1.54 6.90 9.25
C TYR A 95 2.65 6.01 9.84
N PHE A 96 2.85 4.83 9.24
CA PHE A 96 3.90 3.86 9.55
C PHE A 96 4.67 3.42 8.30
N GLY A 97 5.82 2.74 8.48
CA GLY A 97 6.64 2.23 7.37
C GLY A 97 5.89 1.25 6.46
N THR A 98 5.06 0.37 7.04
CA THR A 98 4.25 -0.62 6.32
C THR A 98 3.23 0.03 5.39
N ILE A 99 2.53 1.08 5.87
CA ILE A 99 1.54 1.83 5.09
C ILE A 99 2.20 2.47 3.87
N ARG A 100 3.36 3.08 4.06
CA ARG A 100 4.11 3.71 2.97
C ARG A 100 4.51 2.70 1.90
N TYR A 101 4.96 1.51 2.29
CA TYR A 101 5.32 0.45 1.36
C TYR A 101 4.12 0.00 0.51
N PHE A 102 2.98 -0.31 1.14
CA PHE A 102 1.80 -0.71 0.40
C PHE A 102 1.22 0.41 -0.47
N MET A 103 1.20 1.64 0.03
CA MET A 103 0.78 2.82 -0.74
C MET A 103 1.65 3.00 -1.99
N LYS A 104 2.98 2.88 -1.86
CA LYS A 104 3.92 2.92 -3.00
C LYS A 104 3.56 1.89 -4.07
N ILE A 105 3.35 0.63 -3.67
CA ILE A 105 3.04 -0.46 -4.61
C ILE A 105 1.71 -0.21 -5.32
N LEU A 106 0.68 0.23 -4.58
CA LEU A 106 -0.63 0.51 -5.16
C LEU A 106 -0.57 1.67 -6.17
N LEU A 107 0.15 2.74 -5.84
CA LEU A 107 0.36 3.87 -6.75
C LEU A 107 1.11 3.46 -8.02
N GLU A 108 2.13 2.61 -7.91
CA GLU A 108 2.87 2.10 -9.08
C GLU A 108 2.02 1.22 -9.99
N LYS A 109 1.00 0.56 -9.45
CA LYS A 109 0.04 -0.23 -10.23
C LYS A 109 -1.02 0.62 -10.91
N GLU A 110 -1.19 1.89 -10.51
CA GLU A 110 -2.18 2.84 -11.03
C GLU A 110 -1.47 4.03 -11.72
N PRO A 111 -1.04 3.86 -12.98
CA PRO A 111 -0.28 4.90 -13.70
C PRO A 111 -1.14 6.11 -14.11
N ASN A 112 -2.47 5.98 -14.09
CA ASN A 112 -3.40 7.03 -14.48
C ASN A 112 -4.46 7.22 -13.39
N LEU A 113 -4.13 8.01 -12.36
CA LEU A 113 -5.13 8.32 -11.34
C LEU A 113 -6.19 9.26 -11.94
N PRO A 114 -7.47 9.05 -11.60
CA PRO A 114 -8.55 9.94 -12.03
C PRO A 114 -8.43 11.32 -11.37
N ASP A 115 -9.21 12.27 -11.88
CA ASP A 115 -9.32 13.60 -11.28
C ASP A 115 -9.85 13.50 -9.84
N PRO A 116 -9.42 14.42 -8.93
CA PRO A 116 -9.75 14.36 -7.50
C PRO A 116 -11.25 14.43 -7.23
N ASN A 117 -11.99 15.07 -8.13
CA ASN A 117 -13.44 14.98 -8.20
C ASN A 117 -13.75 14.11 -9.43
N PRO A 118 -14.27 12.88 -9.28
CA PRO A 118 -15.01 12.35 -8.14
C PRO A 118 -14.26 11.36 -7.23
N ASP A 119 -12.96 11.10 -7.39
CA ASP A 119 -12.28 10.02 -6.65
C ASP A 119 -11.81 10.44 -5.23
N PRO A 120 -12.46 9.95 -4.15
CA PRO A 120 -12.08 10.30 -2.78
C PRO A 120 -10.67 9.84 -2.39
N ALA A 121 -10.12 8.81 -3.03
CA ALA A 121 -8.77 8.33 -2.74
C ALA A 121 -7.71 9.36 -3.07
N VAL A 122 -7.90 10.08 -4.18
CA VAL A 122 -6.98 11.13 -4.63
C VAL A 122 -6.97 12.30 -3.66
N ASN A 123 -8.15 12.76 -3.21
CA ASN A 123 -8.25 13.79 -2.17
C ASN A 123 -7.56 13.36 -0.86
N ALA A 124 -7.79 12.12 -0.43
CA ALA A 124 -7.15 11.60 0.77
C ALA A 124 -5.62 11.51 0.64
N LEU A 125 -5.10 11.17 -0.54
CA LEU A 125 -3.67 11.17 -0.84
C LEU A 125 -3.09 12.59 -0.86
N MET A 126 -3.78 13.56 -1.44
CA MET A 126 -3.41 14.98 -1.37
C MET A 126 -3.26 15.42 0.08
N ASP A 127 -4.30 15.19 0.90
CA ASP A 127 -4.29 15.52 2.31
C ASP A 127 -3.18 14.77 3.05
N HIS A 128 -2.94 13.50 2.70
CA HIS A 128 -1.87 12.70 3.29
C HIS A 128 -0.49 13.33 3.08
N PHE A 129 -0.15 13.72 1.84
CA PHE A 129 1.15 14.28 1.54
C PHE A 129 1.29 15.72 2.05
N LEU A 130 0.25 16.55 1.92
CA LEU A 130 0.26 17.94 2.40
C LEU A 130 0.44 18.06 3.91
N ARG A 131 -0.02 17.07 4.69
CA ARG A 131 0.22 16.99 6.15
C ARG A 131 1.72 16.99 6.53
N PHE A 132 2.62 16.69 5.60
CA PHE A 132 4.07 16.71 5.82
C PHE A 132 4.72 18.09 5.56
N LEU A 133 3.98 19.08 5.04
CA LEU A 133 4.46 20.46 4.91
C LEU A 133 4.80 21.11 6.25
N THR A 134 4.12 20.72 7.33
CA THR A 134 4.40 21.27 8.68
C THR A 134 5.46 20.48 9.44
N LYS A 135 5.91 19.34 8.90
CA LYS A 135 6.90 18.47 9.56
C LYS A 135 8.32 18.92 9.19
N THR A 136 9.21 18.90 10.18
CA THR A 136 10.64 19.25 10.05
C THR A 136 11.57 18.04 10.07
N ARG A 137 11.04 16.85 10.39
CA ARG A 137 11.81 15.61 10.38
C ARG A 137 12.23 15.23 8.97
N GLN A 138 13.39 14.60 8.84
CA GLN A 138 13.77 13.93 7.60
C GLN A 138 12.80 12.79 7.31
N LEU A 139 12.34 12.73 6.06
CA LEU A 139 11.49 11.66 5.58
C LEU A 139 12.36 10.61 4.87
N PRO A 140 11.97 9.34 4.92
CA PRO A 140 12.75 8.26 4.31
C PRO A 140 12.52 8.19 2.80
N VAL A 141 13.53 7.74 2.05
CA VAL A 141 13.54 7.63 0.58
C VAL A 141 12.26 7.04 -0.01
N LEU A 142 11.74 5.98 0.62
CA LEU A 142 10.52 5.32 0.15
C LEU A 142 9.31 6.27 0.10
N TRP A 143 9.25 7.28 0.97
CA TRP A 143 8.14 8.23 1.01
C TRP A 143 8.23 9.22 -0.14
N HIS A 144 9.44 9.71 -0.44
CA HIS A 144 9.66 10.56 -1.61
C HIS A 144 9.34 9.80 -2.90
N ARG A 145 9.70 8.51 -2.99
CA ARG A 145 9.30 7.67 -4.12
C ARG A 145 7.79 7.55 -4.26
N SER A 146 7.06 7.29 -3.16
CA SER A 146 5.58 7.28 -3.18
C SER A 146 5.00 8.60 -3.66
N LEU A 147 5.52 9.73 -3.16
CA LEU A 147 5.08 11.08 -3.57
C LEU A 147 5.36 11.35 -5.04
N LEU A 148 6.55 10.99 -5.52
CA LEU A 148 6.92 11.16 -6.93
C LEU A 148 5.99 10.36 -7.85
N VAL A 149 5.74 9.09 -7.55
CA VAL A 149 4.80 8.27 -8.34
C VAL A 149 3.41 8.92 -8.34
N PHE A 150 2.94 9.39 -7.18
CA PHE A 150 1.65 10.08 -7.09
C PHE A 150 1.60 11.34 -7.97
N VAL A 151 2.61 12.21 -7.92
CA VAL A 151 2.69 13.44 -8.74
C VAL A 151 2.74 13.14 -10.23
N HIS A 152 3.42 12.07 -10.63
CA HIS A 152 3.49 11.64 -12.03
C HIS A 152 2.15 11.07 -12.52
N SER A 153 1.50 10.22 -11.72
CA SER A 153 0.21 9.60 -12.07
C SER A 153 -0.97 10.58 -12.02
N TYR A 154 -0.83 11.70 -11.29
CA TYR A 154 -1.85 12.75 -11.16
C TYR A 154 -1.82 13.70 -12.37
N LYS A 155 -2.98 14.02 -12.96
CA LYS A 155 -3.04 14.76 -14.25
C LYS A 155 -3.34 16.26 -14.14
N THR A 156 -3.85 16.74 -13.01
CA THR A 156 -4.45 18.08 -12.90
C THR A 156 -3.45 19.19 -12.54
N GLN A 157 -3.94 20.44 -12.58
CA GLN A 157 -3.19 21.68 -12.32
C GLN A 157 -2.75 21.88 -10.85
N ASP A 158 -3.29 21.12 -9.90
CA ASP A 158 -2.94 21.24 -8.46
C ASP A 158 -1.57 20.64 -8.10
N LYS A 159 -0.79 20.21 -9.11
CA LYS A 159 0.59 19.72 -8.94
C LYS A 159 1.46 20.71 -8.17
N ASP A 160 1.25 22.02 -8.35
CA ASP A 160 2.05 23.05 -7.71
C ASP A 160 2.09 22.89 -6.18
N ARG A 161 0.97 22.50 -5.57
CA ARG A 161 0.90 22.27 -4.11
C ARG A 161 1.73 21.08 -3.66
N LEU A 162 1.81 20.03 -4.48
CA LEU A 162 2.65 18.85 -4.23
C LEU A 162 4.13 19.13 -4.54
N MET A 163 4.42 20.00 -5.51
CA MET A 163 5.79 20.40 -5.84
C MET A 163 6.44 21.15 -4.66
N VAL A 164 5.68 21.97 -3.93
CA VAL A 164 6.18 22.62 -2.69
C VAL A 164 6.58 21.57 -1.65
N VAL A 165 5.81 20.47 -1.53
CA VAL A 165 6.15 19.36 -0.62
C VAL A 165 7.45 18.69 -1.05
N LEU A 166 7.61 18.43 -2.36
CA LEU A 166 8.81 17.81 -2.93
C LEU A 166 10.05 18.67 -2.70
N GLN A 167 9.96 19.98 -2.95
CA GLN A 167 11.06 20.93 -2.74
C GLN A 167 11.47 21.02 -1.28
N LYS A 168 10.50 21.08 -0.36
CA LYS A 168 10.79 21.16 1.08
C LYS A 168 11.58 19.94 1.57
N HIS A 169 11.21 18.77 1.07
CA HIS A 169 11.75 17.48 1.49
C HIS A 169 12.67 16.90 0.43
N GLU A 170 13.34 17.72 -0.39
CA GLU A 170 14.17 17.21 -1.47
C GLU A 170 15.32 16.36 -0.90
N PRO A 171 15.41 15.07 -1.27
CA PRO A 171 16.52 14.25 -0.80
C PRO A 171 17.80 14.73 -1.49
N LEU A 172 18.89 14.89 -0.73
CA LEU A 172 20.24 15.21 -1.24
C LEU A 172 20.72 14.27 -2.37
N SER A 173 20.02 13.16 -2.63
CA SER A 173 20.24 12.21 -3.71
C SER A 173 19.35 12.41 -4.94
N ALA A 174 18.70 13.57 -5.12
CA ALA A 174 17.75 13.86 -6.20
C ALA A 174 18.30 13.58 -7.62
N GLY A 175 19.61 13.72 -7.82
CA GLY A 175 20.29 13.37 -9.07
C GLY A 175 20.14 11.91 -9.51
N SER A 176 19.82 10.98 -8.60
CA SER A 176 19.62 9.56 -8.93
C SER A 176 18.15 9.14 -9.08
N LEU A 177 17.18 9.89 -8.53
CA LEU A 177 15.77 9.50 -8.63
C LEU A 177 15.15 9.87 -9.99
N MET A 178 15.63 10.94 -10.63
CA MET A 178 15.22 11.34 -11.99
C MET A 178 15.82 10.45 -13.09
N GLY A 179 16.85 9.64 -12.78
CA GLY A 179 17.53 8.75 -13.73
C GLY A 179 17.27 7.25 -13.50
N LEU A 180 16.38 6.88 -12.57
CA LEU A 180 16.15 5.49 -12.16
C LEU A 180 14.86 4.86 -12.68
N PHE A 181 14.16 5.51 -13.61
CA PHE A 181 13.09 4.86 -14.38
C PHE A 181 13.23 5.19 -15.87
N PRO A 182 13.00 4.19 -16.75
CA PRO A 182 13.22 4.29 -18.20
C PRO A 182 12.26 5.24 -18.91
#